data_AF-A0A7X3Y7D6-F1
#
_entry.id   AF-A0A7X3Y7D6-F1
#
_cell.length_a   1.000
_cell.length_b   1.000
_cell.length_c   1.000
_cell.angle_alpha   90.00
_cell.angle_beta   90.00
_cell.angle_gamma   90.00
#
_symmetry.space_group_name_H-M   'P 1'
#
loop_
_entity.id
_entity.type
_entity.pdbx_description
1 polymer ?
#
loop_
_entity_poly.entity_id
_entity_poly.type
_entity_poly.pdbx_seq_one_letter_code
_entity_poly.pdbx_strand_id
1 'polypeptide(L)'
;MKRLEKHEIRRALAEAIFEPPPPPPAPGDRICRECGCWDWNACVDAHDGPCWWVEEDLCSVCAARLQAMADPAYAGLYAEDGP
;
A
#
# COMPACT_ATOMS: atom_id res chain seq x y z
N MET A 1 -36.77 18.04 -13.49
CA MET A 1 -35.80 17.13 -12.81
C MET A 1 -36.47 15.78 -12.67
N LYS A 2 -35.95 14.72 -13.31
CA LYS A 2 -36.55 13.38 -13.23
C LYS A 2 -36.12 12.74 -11.91
N ARG A 3 -37.08 12.22 -11.14
CA ARG A 3 -36.80 11.42 -9.94
C ARG A 3 -36.24 10.09 -10.42
N LEU A 4 -35.02 9.75 -10.00
CA LEU A 4 -34.40 8.48 -10.34
C LEU A 4 -35.00 7.37 -9.47
N GLU A 5 -35.29 6.23 -10.09
CA GLU A 5 -35.75 5.03 -9.42
C GLU A 5 -34.60 4.36 -8.65
N LYS A 6 -34.93 3.58 -7.61
CA LYS A 6 -33.95 2.95 -6.71
C LYS A 6 -32.88 2.12 -7.43
N HIS A 7 -33.26 1.46 -8.53
CA HIS A 7 -32.33 0.67 -9.34
C HIS A 7 -31.33 1.57 -10.11
N GLU A 8 -31.78 2.71 -10.63
CA GLU A 8 -30.95 3.69 -11.33
C GLU A 8 -29.94 4.33 -10.36
N ILE A 9 -30.36 4.65 -9.13
CA ILE A 9 -29.48 5.16 -8.09
C ILE A 9 -28.40 4.14 -7.72
N ARG A 10 -28.76 2.86 -7.55
CA ARG A 10 -27.79 1.80 -7.22
C ARG A 10 -26.75 1.61 -8.32
N ARG A 11 -27.18 1.64 -9.58
CA ARG A 11 -26.27 1.53 -10.73
C ARG A 11 -25.31 2.71 -10.79
N ALA A 12 -25.83 3.94 -10.65
CA ALA A 12 -25.01 5.15 -10.65
C ALA A 12 -23.99 5.16 -9.50
N LEU A 13 -24.38 4.70 -8.30
CA LEU A 13 -23.46 4.55 -7.18
C LEU A 13 -22.39 3.48 -7.45
N ALA A 14 -22.76 2.32 -8.01
CA ALA A 14 -21.80 1.28 -8.34
C ALA A 14 -20.78 1.73 -9.40
N GLU A 15 -21.23 2.44 -10.43
CA GLU A 15 -20.37 3.04 -11.46
C GLU A 15 -19.43 4.12 -10.88
N ALA A 16 -19.89 4.88 -9.88
CA ALA A 16 -19.09 5.92 -9.24
C ALA A 16 -18.08 5.41 -8.19
N ILE A 17 -18.27 4.20 -7.66
CA ILE A 17 -17.42 3.63 -6.60
C ILE A 17 -16.34 2.70 -7.16
N PHE A 18 -16.56 2.11 -8.34
CA PHE A 18 -15.61 1.17 -8.92
C PHE A 18 -14.49 1.90 -9.67
N GLU A 19 -13.44 2.26 -8.94
CA GLU A 19 -12.16 2.57 -9.59
C GLU A 19 -11.58 1.27 -10.16
N PRO A 20 -11.21 1.23 -11.45
CA PRO A 20 -10.54 0.06 -12.02
C PRO A 20 -9.23 -0.19 -11.24
N PRO A 21 -8.83 -1.47 -11.06
CA PRO A 21 -7.56 -1.77 -10.42
C PRO A 21 -6.41 -1.08 -11.18
N PRO A 22 -5.34 -0.66 -10.48
CA PRO A 22 -4.20 -0.03 -11.13
C PRO A 22 -3.64 -0.95 -12.23
N PRO A 23 -3.12 -0.38 -13.34
CA PRO A 23 -2.50 -1.19 -14.38
C PRO A 23 -1.34 -2.00 -13.79
N PRO A 24 -1.09 -3.22 -14.31
CA PRO A 24 0.10 -3.97 -13.93
C PRO A 24 1.38 -3.17 -14.26
N PRO A 25 2.50 -3.46 -13.59
CA PRO A 25 3.72 -2.68 -13.76
C PRO A 25 4.32 -2.96 -15.14
N ALA A 26 4.82 -1.92 -15.78
CA ALA A 26 5.51 -2.00 -17.06
C ALA A 26 7.02 -2.28 -16.86
N PRO A 27 7.73 -2.79 -17.88
CA PRO A 27 9.18 -2.87 -17.85
C PRO A 27 9.81 -1.50 -17.60
N GLY A 28 10.61 -1.38 -16.55
CA GLY A 28 11.24 -0.12 -16.14
C GLY A 28 10.55 0.62 -15.00
N ASP A 29 9.38 0.16 -14.55
CA ASP A 29 8.75 0.69 -13.34
C ASP A 29 9.57 0.29 -12.10
N ARG A 30 9.59 1.18 -11.10
CA ARG A 30 10.17 0.87 -9.79
C ARG A 30 9.22 -0.03 -9.02
N ILE A 31 9.75 -1.12 -8.51
CA ILE A 31 9.02 -2.11 -7.70
C ILE A 31 9.79 -2.32 -6.40
N CYS A 32 9.10 -2.22 -5.26
CA CYS A 32 9.73 -2.46 -3.97
C CYS A 32 10.09 -3.95 -3.85
N ARG A 33 11.37 -4.23 -3.62
CA ARG A 33 11.92 -5.59 -3.49
C ARG A 33 11.30 -6.39 -2.32
N GLU A 34 10.80 -5.70 -1.30
CA GLU A 34 10.24 -6.31 -0.10
C GLU A 34 8.72 -6.57 -0.17
N CYS A 35 7.94 -5.62 -0.69
CA CYS A 35 6.47 -5.71 -0.67
C CYS A 35 5.80 -5.67 -2.04
N GLY A 36 6.55 -5.40 -3.12
CA GLY A 36 6.02 -5.37 -4.48
C GLY A 36 5.17 -4.15 -4.82
N CYS A 37 5.06 -3.14 -3.94
CA CYS A 37 4.40 -1.88 -4.30
C CYS A 37 5.15 -1.20 -5.46
N TRP A 38 4.43 -0.48 -6.32
CA TRP A 38 5.00 0.29 -7.43
C TRP A 38 4.36 1.70 -7.49
N ASP A 39 4.78 2.55 -8.44
CA ASP A 39 4.38 3.97 -8.51
C ASP A 39 2.84 4.22 -8.50
N TRP A 40 2.04 3.28 -9.03
CA TRP A 40 0.57 3.32 -9.09
C TRP A 40 -0.13 2.44 -8.06
N ASN A 41 0.62 1.74 -7.22
CA ASN A 41 0.08 0.83 -6.20
C ASN A 41 0.94 0.89 -4.93
N ALA A 42 1.00 2.08 -4.33
CA ALA A 42 1.72 2.30 -3.08
C ALA A 42 1.11 1.47 -1.94
N CYS A 43 1.97 0.84 -1.14
CA CYS A 43 1.52 0.28 0.14
C CYS A 43 1.21 1.42 1.13
N VAL A 44 0.34 1.14 2.09
CA VAL A 44 -0.12 2.14 3.06
C VAL A 44 0.26 1.65 4.45
N ASP A 45 0.94 2.51 5.20
CA ASP A 45 1.15 2.32 6.64
C ASP A 45 -0.02 2.94 7.41
N ALA A 46 -0.36 2.34 8.56
CA ALA A 46 -1.47 2.79 9.39
C ALA A 46 -1.25 4.19 10.00
N HIS A 47 0.00 4.64 10.11
CA HIS A 47 0.37 5.89 10.76
C HIS A 47 0.81 6.96 9.77
N ASP A 48 1.55 6.59 8.71
CA ASP A 48 2.20 7.55 7.80
C ASP A 48 1.53 7.68 6.43
N GLY A 49 0.47 6.90 6.14
CA GLY A 49 -0.24 6.95 4.87
C GLY A 49 0.51 6.21 3.74
N PRO A 50 0.33 6.61 2.47
CA PRO A 50 0.95 5.92 1.33
C PRO A 50 2.48 6.06 1.36
N CYS A 51 3.18 4.96 1.09
CA CYS A 51 4.64 4.94 1.06
C CYS A 51 5.20 5.80 -0.08
N TRP A 52 6.47 6.18 0.05
CA TRP A 52 7.27 6.80 -1.00
C TRP A 52 8.56 6.02 -1.25
N TRP A 53 9.22 6.25 -2.38
CA TRP A 53 10.50 5.62 -2.68
C TRP A 53 11.63 6.26 -1.88
N VAL A 54 12.45 5.43 -1.23
CA VAL A 54 13.69 5.88 -0.56
C VAL A 54 14.94 5.41 -1.31
N GLU A 55 14.84 4.29 -2.03
CA GLU A 55 15.85 3.77 -2.95
C GLU A 55 15.17 3.40 -4.28
N GLU A 56 15.96 2.95 -5.26
CA GLU A 56 15.46 2.56 -6.59
C GLU A 56 14.44 1.42 -6.53
N ASP A 57 14.64 0.47 -5.61
CA ASP A 57 13.82 -0.73 -5.43
C ASP A 57 13.33 -0.89 -3.97
N LEU A 58 13.23 0.20 -3.19
CA LEU A 58 12.77 0.15 -1.80
C LEU A 58 11.85 1.32 -1.42
N CYS A 59 10.71 1.00 -0.82
CA CYS A 59 9.77 1.99 -0.29
C CYS A 59 10.05 2.32 1.19
N SER A 60 9.57 3.49 1.63
CA SER A 60 9.80 4.05 2.97
C SER A 60 9.31 3.16 4.10
N VAL A 61 8.16 2.51 3.93
CA VAL A 61 7.57 1.60 4.92
C VAL A 61 8.46 0.37 5.13
N CYS A 62 8.93 -0.24 4.04
CA CYS A 62 9.84 -1.38 4.11
C CYS A 62 11.21 -0.96 4.65
N ALA A 63 11.72 0.21 4.27
CA ALA A 63 12.97 0.73 4.80
C ALA A 63 12.92 0.94 6.31
N ALA A 64 11.85 1.57 6.84
CA ALA A 64 11.67 1.76 8.27
C ALA A 64 11.60 0.41 9.01
N ARG A 65 10.89 -0.57 8.44
CA ARG A 65 10.82 -1.93 9.01
C ARG A 65 12.20 -2.61 9.05
N LEU A 66 12.96 -2.54 7.97
CA LEU A 66 14.31 -3.10 7.90
C LEU A 66 15.27 -2.42 8.88
N GLN A 67 15.16 -1.09 9.02
CA GLN A 67 15.93 -0.33 10.00
C GLN A 67 15.58 -0.74 11.44
N ALA A 68 14.30 -0.90 11.75
CA ALA A 68 13.86 -1.39 13.05
C ALA A 68 14.41 -2.79 13.33
N MET A 69 14.35 -3.72 12.37
CA MET A 69 14.91 -5.06 12.52
C MET A 69 16.44 -5.08 12.70
N ALA A 70 17.14 -4.09 12.15
CA ALA A 70 18.59 -3.96 12.28
C ALA A 70 19.02 -3.28 13.60
N ASP A 71 18.10 -2.60 14.30
CA ASP A 71 18.37 -1.98 15.59
C ASP A 71 18.49 -3.05 16.69
N PRO A 72 19.63 -3.16 17.39
CA PRO A 72 19.79 -4.06 18.53
C PRO A 72 18.75 -3.86 19.63
N ALA A 73 18.19 -2.65 19.78
CA ALA A 73 17.13 -2.37 20.73
C ALA A 73 15.81 -3.08 20.36
N TYR A 74 15.55 -3.30 19.07
CA TYR A 74 14.37 -4.02 18.58
C TYR A 74 14.49 -5.54 18.78
N ALA A 75 15.71 -6.08 18.65
CA ALA A 75 15.98 -7.49 18.92
C ALA A 75 15.64 -7.91 20.37
N GLY A 76 15.69 -6.96 21.31
CA GLY A 76 15.30 -7.18 22.71
C GLY A 76 13.80 -7.35 22.96
N LEU A 77 12.93 -6.80 22.10
CA LEU A 77 11.48 -6.78 22.33
C LEU A 77 10.76 -8.09 21.93
N TYR A 78 11.43 -9.00 21.22
CA TYR A 78 10.91 -10.32 20.84
C TYR A 78 11.65 -11.47 21.52
N ALA A 79 12.61 -11.18 22.40
CA ALA A 79 13.43 -12.20 23.05
C ALA A 79 12.72 -12.90 24.24
N GLU A 80 11.58 -12.37 24.69
CA GLU A 80 10.92 -12.80 25.93
C GLU A 80 9.63 -13.62 25.75
N ASP A 81 9.15 -13.81 24.50
CA ASP A 81 7.99 -14.65 24.16
C ASP A 81 8.30 -15.63 23.01
N GLY A 82 9.34 -16.45 23.18
CA GLY A 82 9.59 -17.63 22.32
C GLY A 82 9.03 -18.91 22.96
N PRO A 83 8.45 -19.85 22.17
CA PRO A 83 7.89 -21.12 22.67
C PRO A 83 8.93 -22.08 23.25
#